data_AF-A0A699X3D7-F1
#
_entry.id   AF-A0A699X3D7-F1
#
_cell.length_a   1.000
_cell.length_b   1.000
_cell.length_c   1.000
_cell.angle_alpha   90.00
_cell.angle_beta   90.00
_cell.angle_gamma   90.00
#
_symmetry.space_group_name_H-M   'P 1'
#
loop_
_entity.id
_entity.type
_entity.pdbx_description
1 polymer ?
#
loop_
_entity_poly.entity_id
_entity_poly.type
_entity_poly.pdbx_seq_one_letter_code
_entity_poly.pdbx_strand_id
1 'polypeptide(L)'
;MINPAFPNQKVTIGTQLSPACCLQLINLLKDNKDVFAWQPTNIVGVPRQIGQHSLNVNPSITLVAQKRRVLSLEKSKAVLREFEECIKEEIVR
;
A
#
# COMPACT_ATOMS: atom_id res chain seq x y z
N MET A 1 -9.73 5.08 -20.28
CA MET A 1 -9.91 4.37 -18.99
C MET A 1 -9.14 3.06 -19.06
N ILE A 2 -8.23 2.80 -18.11
CA ILE A 2 -7.38 1.60 -18.08
C ILE A 2 -8.08 0.47 -17.31
N ASN A 3 -8.58 0.75 -16.10
CA ASN A 3 -9.36 -0.20 -15.32
C ASN A 3 -10.82 0.27 -15.16
N PRO A 4 -11.81 -0.42 -15.76
CA PRO A 4 -13.23 -0.06 -15.62
C PRO A 4 -13.77 -0.19 -14.19
N ALA A 5 -13.18 -1.04 -13.34
CA ALA A 5 -13.62 -1.22 -11.96
C ALA A 5 -13.30 -0.02 -11.05
N PHE A 6 -12.31 0.80 -11.43
CA PHE A 6 -11.87 1.96 -10.67
C PHE A 6 -11.83 3.21 -11.58
N PRO A 7 -13.00 3.71 -12.02
CA PRO A 7 -13.08 4.76 -13.04
C PRO A 7 -12.48 6.11 -12.59
N ASN A 8 -12.40 6.33 -11.28
CA ASN A 8 -11.84 7.54 -10.69
C ASN A 8 -10.30 7.52 -10.62
N GLN A 9 -9.66 6.37 -10.83
CA GLN A 9 -8.20 6.25 -10.86
C GLN A 9 -7.68 6.43 -12.29
N LYS A 10 -7.11 7.61 -12.55
CA LYS A 10 -6.64 8.01 -13.89
C LYS A 10 -5.14 7.78 -14.02
N VAL A 11 -4.73 7.28 -15.18
CA VAL A 11 -3.33 7.16 -15.58
C VAL A 11 -3.04 8.25 -16.61
N THR A 12 -1.99 9.03 -16.38
CA THR A 12 -1.55 10.08 -17.30
C THR A 12 -0.37 9.58 -18.13
N ILE A 13 -0.42 9.80 -19.44
CA ILE A 13 0.65 9.44 -20.37
C ILE A 13 1.33 10.74 -20.82
N GLY A 14 2.66 10.72 -20.91
CA GLY A 14 3.46 11.87 -21.33
C GLY A 14 3.13 12.32 -22.77
N THR A 15 3.23 13.62 -23.02
CA THR A 15 2.83 14.24 -24.31
C THR A 15 3.85 14.09 -25.43
N GLN A 16 5.06 13.62 -25.13
CA GLN A 16 6.16 13.50 -26.11
C GLN A 16 6.11 12.22 -26.94
N LEU A 17 5.11 11.36 -26.72
CA LEU A 17 4.95 10.11 -27.44
C LEU A 17 4.20 10.32 -28.75
N SER A 18 4.61 9.60 -29.80
CA SER A 18 3.85 9.57 -31.04
C SER A 18 2.46 8.97 -30.82
N PRO A 19 1.45 9.31 -31.64
CA PRO A 19 0.10 8.75 -31.50
C PRO A 19 0.07 7.23 -31.52
N ALA A 20 0.89 6.61 -32.37
CA ALA A 20 1.00 5.15 -32.45
C ALA A 20 1.57 4.54 -31.16
N CYS A 21 2.63 5.13 -30.61
CA CYS A 21 3.23 4.67 -29.36
C CYS A 21 2.28 4.85 -28.17
N CYS A 22 1.57 5.98 -28.11
CA CYS A 22 0.51 6.21 -27.13
C CYS A 22 -0.56 5.11 -27.14
N LEU A 23 -1.04 4.72 -28.32
CA LEU A 23 -2.05 3.66 -28.45
C LEU A 23 -1.52 2.30 -27.99
N GLN A 24 -0.28 1.96 -28.37
CA GLN A 24 0.37 0.72 -27.93
C GLN A 24 0.51 0.69 -26.40
N LEU A 25 0.93 1.80 -25.79
CA LEU A 25 1.05 1.92 -24.34
C LEU A 25 -0.30 1.78 -23.64
N ILE A 26 -1.36 2.39 -24.17
CA ILE A 26 -2.72 2.26 -23.61
C ILE A 26 -3.17 0.80 -23.62
N ASN A 27 -2.92 0.06 -24.71
CA ASN A 27 -3.28 -1.35 -24.79
C ASN A 27 -2.45 -2.18 -23.80
N LEU A 28 -1.13 -1.96 -23.75
CA LEU A 28 -0.25 -2.62 -22.79
C LEU A 28 -0.73 -2.43 -21.34
N LEU A 29 -1.09 -1.20 -20.96
CA LEU A 29 -1.59 -0.90 -19.62
C LEU A 29 -2.93 -1.56 -19.32
N LYS A 30 -3.82 -1.71 -20.32
CA LYS A 30 -5.09 -2.42 -20.15
C LYS A 30 -4.90 -3.92 -19.99
N ASP A 31 -3.99 -4.49 -20.78
CA ASP A 31 -3.68 -5.92 -20.78
C ASP A 31 -3.00 -6.34 -19.46
N ASN A 32 -2.22 -5.44 -18.84
CA ASN A 32 -1.53 -5.65 -17.57
C ASN A 32 -2.17 -4.90 -16.40
N LYS A 33 -3.49 -4.68 -16.44
CA LYS A 33 -4.20 -3.94 -15.39
C LYS A 33 -4.08 -4.62 -14.02
N ASP A 34 -3.89 -5.92 -13.95
CA ASP A 34 -3.75 -6.73 -12.74
C ASP A 34 -2.42 -6.51 -12.00
N VAL A 35 -1.40 -5.98 -12.67
CA VAL A 35 -0.08 -5.68 -12.07
C VAL A 35 -0.15 -4.48 -11.11
N PHE A 36 -1.13 -3.59 -11.26
CA PHE A 36 -1.26 -2.39 -10.45
C PHE A 36 -2.10 -2.61 -9.19
N ALA A 37 -1.72 -1.92 -8.11
CA ALA A 37 -2.48 -1.92 -6.87
C ALA A 37 -3.62 -0.89 -6.87
N TRP A 38 -4.77 -1.23 -7.47
CA TRP A 38 -5.93 -0.32 -7.56
C TRP A 38 -6.66 -0.11 -6.22
N GLN A 39 -6.51 -1.03 -5.29
CA GLN A 39 -6.99 -0.91 -3.91
C GLN A 39 -5.90 -1.42 -2.97
N PRO A 40 -5.92 -1.04 -1.67
CA PRO A 40 -4.88 -1.47 -0.74
C PRO A 40 -4.73 -3.00 -0.66
N THR A 41 -5.82 -3.76 -0.78
CA THR A 41 -5.81 -5.23 -0.87
C THR A 41 -5.05 -5.80 -2.09
N ASN A 42 -4.83 -5.00 -3.15
CA ASN A 42 -4.02 -5.41 -4.30
C ASN A 42 -2.52 -5.21 -4.08
N ILE A 43 -2.10 -4.56 -2.98
CA ILE A 43 -0.70 -4.49 -2.60
C ILE A 43 -0.30 -5.88 -2.11
N VAL A 44 0.14 -6.72 -3.04
CA VAL A 44 0.79 -7.98 -2.72
C VAL A 44 2.17 -7.61 -2.20
N GLY A 45 2.27 -7.45 -0.88
CA GLY A 45 3.54 -7.18 -0.23
C GLY A 45 4.59 -8.24 -0.59
N VAL A 46 5.86 -7.96 -0.30
CA VAL A 46 6.93 -8.93 -0.50
C VAL A 46 6.59 -10.19 0.32
N PRO A 47 6.63 -11.40 -0.29
CA PRO A 47 6.39 -12.65 0.43
C PRO A 47 7.22 -12.70 1.71
N ARG A 48 6.64 -13.13 2.83
CA ARG A 48 7.35 -13.17 4.11
C ARG A 48 8.64 -13.98 4.04
N GLN A 49 8.65 -15.07 3.26
CA GLN A 49 9.85 -15.87 3.05
C GLN A 49 11.03 -15.06 2.47
N ILE A 50 10.73 -13.95 1.78
CA ILE A 50 11.71 -13.07 1.11
C ILE A 50 11.95 -11.80 1.94
N GLY A 51 10.89 -11.18 2.45
CA GLY A 51 10.95 -9.86 3.11
C GLY A 51 10.95 -9.88 4.64
N GLN A 52 10.74 -11.03 5.28
CA GLN A 52 10.73 -11.11 6.74
C GLN A 52 12.15 -10.97 7.27
N HIS A 53 12.40 -9.86 7.95
CA HIS A 53 13.61 -9.66 8.72
C HIS A 53 13.32 -9.93 10.21
N SER A 54 14.16 -10.77 10.83
CA SER A 54 14.15 -10.91 12.29
C SER A 54 15.06 -9.85 12.90
N LEU A 55 14.53 -9.08 13.85
CA LEU A 55 15.37 -8.20 14.66
C LEU A 55 16.39 -9.04 15.44
N ASN A 56 17.66 -8.67 15.35
CA ASN A 56 18.72 -9.29 16.15
C ASN A 56 18.69 -8.72 17.58
N VAL A 57 17.79 -9.25 18.41
CA VAL A 57 17.60 -8.82 19.81
C VAL A 57 18.47 -9.67 20.74
N ASN A 58 19.21 -9.04 21.65
CA ASN A 58 19.95 -9.74 22.69
C ASN A 58 18.98 -10.27 23.76
N PRO A 59 18.85 -11.59 23.96
CA PRO A 59 17.91 -12.19 24.90
C PRO A 59 18.27 -11.93 26.37
N SER A 60 19.50 -11.50 26.64
CA SER A 60 19.98 -11.19 28.00
C SER A 60 19.53 -9.79 28.47
N ILE A 61 18.96 -8.98 27.59
CA ILE A 61 18.47 -7.63 27.90
C ILE A 61 17.00 -7.72 28.30
N THR A 62 16.67 -7.12 29.45
CA THR A 62 15.30 -7.01 29.93
C THR A 62 14.45 -6.16 28.98
N LEU A 63 13.27 -6.66 28.62
CA LEU A 63 12.30 -5.91 27.81
C LEU A 63 11.82 -4.65 28.55
N VAL A 64 11.74 -3.53 27.84
CA VAL A 64 11.28 -2.25 28.40
C VAL A 64 9.88 -1.95 27.90
N ALA A 65 8.90 -1.96 28.81
CA ALA A 65 7.54 -1.51 28.51
C ALA A 65 7.49 0.03 28.51
N GLN A 66 7.32 0.63 27.34
CA GLN A 66 7.18 2.08 27.22
C GLN A 66 5.76 2.52 27.62
N LYS A 67 5.66 3.52 28.49
CA LYS A 67 4.36 4.10 28.89
C LYS A 67 3.68 4.75 27.69
N ARG A 68 2.42 4.39 27.45
CA ARG A 68 1.59 5.00 26.41
C ARG A 68 1.48 6.51 26.63
N ARG A 69 1.72 7.30 25.59
CA ARG A 69 1.49 8.75 25.61
C ARG A 69 -0.01 9.03 25.51
N VAL A 70 -0.49 9.99 26.31
CA VAL A 70 -1.86 10.48 26.22
C VAL A 70 -1.98 11.35 24.96
N LEU A 71 -2.91 10.99 24.08
CA LEU A 71 -3.26 11.76 22.89
C LEU A 71 -4.52 12.58 23.19
N SER A 72 -4.69 13.71 22.50
CA SER A 72 -5.97 14.43 22.52
C SER A 72 -7.08 13.54 21.96
N LEU A 73 -8.34 13.89 22.27
CA LEU A 73 -9.50 13.12 21.79
C LEU A 73 -9.53 13.05 20.25
N GLU A 74 -9.25 14.17 19.58
CA GLU A 74 -9.20 14.24 18.11
C GLU A 74 -8.12 13.32 17.53
N LYS A 75 -6.91 13.37 18.07
CA LYS A 75 -5.79 12.52 17.63
C LYS A 75 -6.08 11.04 17.89
N SER A 76 -6.69 10.73 19.03
CA SER A 76 -7.06 9.34 19.37
C SER A 76 -8.08 8.77 18.38
N LYS A 77 -9.08 9.58 17.98
CA LYS A 77 -10.07 9.16 16.97
C LYS A 77 -9.43 8.94 15.60
N ALA A 78 -8.53 9.82 15.18
CA ALA A 78 -7.79 9.66 13.92
C ALA A 78 -6.95 8.39 13.94
N VAL A 79 -6.16 8.16 15.02
CA VAL A 79 -5.34 6.95 15.16
C VAL A 79 -6.18 5.68 15.14
N LEU A 80 -7.33 5.66 15.82
CA LEU A 80 -8.21 4.49 15.81
C LEU A 80 -8.74 4.18 14.41
N ARG A 81 -9.18 5.19 13.66
CA ARG A 81 -9.66 5.00 12.28
C ARG A 81 -8.57 4.42 11.39
N GLU A 82 -7.39 5.03 11.39
CA GLU A 82 -6.24 4.56 10.60
C GLU A 82 -5.81 3.14 11.02
N PHE A 83 -5.86 2.86 12.32
CA PHE A 83 -5.53 1.52 12.85
C PHE A 83 -6.53 0.47 12.38
N GLU A 84 -7.84 0.76 12.43
CA GLU A 84 -8.88 -0.14 11.91
C GLU A 84 -8.71 -0.41 10.42
N GLU A 85 -8.37 0.62 9.63
CA GLU A 85 -8.03 0.47 8.21
C GLU A 85 -6.77 -0.41 8.02
N CYS A 86 -5.71 -0.19 8.80
CA CYS A 86 -4.49 -1.00 8.70
C CYS A 86 -4.69 -2.47 9.08
N ILE A 87 -5.54 -2.75 10.08
CA ILE A 87 -5.91 -4.12 10.48
C ILE A 87 -6.71 -4.79 9.36
N LYS A 88 -7.66 -4.07 8.77
CA LYS A 88 -8.47 -4.57 7.64
C LYS A 88 -7.59 -4.96 6.44
N GLU A 89 -6.52 -4.20 6.20
CA GLU A 89 -5.57 -4.46 5.12
C GLU A 89 -4.41 -5.40 5.53
N GLU A 90 -4.49 -6.06 6.69
CA GLU A 90 -3.47 -6.97 7.25
C GLU A 90 -2.04 -6.43 7.36
N ILE A 91 -1.90 -5.10 7.41
CA ILE A 91 -0.60 -4.43 7.57
C ILE A 91 -0.07 -4.64 9.00
N VAL A 92 -0.97 -4.49 9.97
CA VAL A 92 -0.72 -4.72 11.40
C VAL A 92 -1.41 -6.02 11.81
N ARG A 93 -0.78 -6.80 12.68
CA ARG A 93 -1.27 -8.11 13.15
C ARG A 93 -1.19 -8.20 14.68
#